data_AF-A0A9D1XZ51-F1
#
_entry.id   AF-A0A9D1XZ51-F1
#
_cell.length_a   1.000
_cell.length_b   1.000
_cell.length_c   1.000
_cell.angle_alpha   90.00
_cell.angle_beta   90.00
_cell.angle_gamma   90.00
#
_symmetry.space_group_name_H-M   'P 1'
#
loop_
_entity.id
_entity.type
_entity.pdbx_description
1 polymer ?
#
loop_
_entity_poly.entity_id
_entity_poly.type
_entity_poly.pdbx_seq_one_letter_code
_entity_poly.pdbx_strand_id
1 'polypeptide(L)'
;MEIKRIYKQSLPATRFIGKKYSDDDRDDGSFGAKWGEAFETGLFERLEAIAGEQFFEDSGAYIGLMRHLDGEPFEYWIGMFMKPDTAVPEGLDYHDFPAAPIGVA
;
A
#
# COMPACT_ATOMS: atom_id res chain seq x y z
N MET A 1 -21.08 10.92 -5.17
CA MET A 1 -19.67 10.99 -5.57
C MET A 1 -19.65 11.00 -7.09
N GLU A 2 -18.96 11.95 -7.69
CA GLU A 2 -18.84 12.10 -9.16
C GLU A 2 -17.36 11.97 -9.51
N ILE A 3 -17.01 11.05 -10.41
CA ILE A 3 -15.64 10.87 -10.90
C ILE A 3 -15.36 11.98 -11.90
N LYS A 4 -14.43 12.88 -11.57
CA LYS A 4 -14.19 14.10 -12.35
C LYS A 4 -13.10 13.95 -13.41
N ARG A 5 -12.15 13.03 -13.22
CA ARG A 5 -11.03 12.84 -14.14
C ARG A 5 -10.44 11.43 -14.01
N ILE A 6 -10.49 10.68 -15.10
CA ILE A 6 -9.82 9.38 -15.21
C ILE A 6 -8.60 9.54 -16.10
N TYR A 7 -7.45 9.05 -15.66
CA TYR A 7 -6.21 9.10 -16.44
C TYR A 7 -5.38 7.84 -16.25
N LYS A 8 -4.49 7.60 -17.23
CA LYS A 8 -3.51 6.53 -17.19
C LYS A 8 -2.19 7.10 -16.66
N GLN A 9 -1.61 6.44 -15.66
CA GLN A 9 -0.31 6.78 -15.09
C GLN A 9 0.64 5.60 -15.30
N SER A 10 1.94 5.88 -15.37
CA SER A 10 2.98 4.84 -15.42
C SER A 10 3.49 4.59 -14.00
N LEU A 11 3.21 3.41 -13.45
CA LEU A 11 3.81 2.96 -12.20
C LEU A 11 5.17 2.32 -12.54
N PRO A 12 6.29 2.85 -12.02
CA PRO A 12 7.58 2.17 -12.14
C PRO A 12 7.56 0.84 -11.36
N ALA A 13 8.56 -0.02 -11.58
CA ALA A 13 8.75 -1.16 -10.69
C ALA A 13 8.90 -0.63 -9.25
N THR A 14 8.15 -1.22 -8.32
CA THR A 14 8.03 -0.71 -6.95
C THR A 14 7.91 -1.85 -5.98
N ARG A 15 8.41 -1.64 -4.76
CA ARG A 15 8.08 -2.47 -3.60
C ARG A 15 7.02 -1.77 -2.78
N PHE A 16 5.93 -2.44 -2.45
CA PHE A 16 5.00 -1.97 -1.44
C PHE A 16 5.42 -2.55 -0.09
N ILE A 17 5.60 -1.72 0.94
CA ILE A 17 5.96 -2.17 2.29
C ILE A 17 4.86 -1.75 3.26
N GLY A 18 4.42 -2.68 4.11
CA GLY A 18 3.34 -2.40 5.06
C GLY A 18 2.94 -3.60 5.90
N LYS A 19 1.76 -3.50 6.52
CA LYS A 19 1.11 -4.62 7.21
C LYS A 19 0.07 -5.26 6.29
N LYS A 20 0.09 -6.59 6.25
CA LYS A 20 -0.90 -7.43 5.55
C LYS A 20 -2.00 -7.87 6.52
N TYR A 21 -3.22 -7.89 6.02
CA TYR A 21 -4.43 -8.30 6.71
C TYR A 21 -5.25 -9.24 5.82
N SER A 22 -6.04 -10.12 6.43
CA SER A 22 -7.00 -10.99 5.74
C SER A 22 -8.45 -10.52 5.98
N ASP A 23 -9.42 -11.25 5.44
CA ASP A 23 -10.83 -11.02 5.78
C ASP A 23 -11.14 -11.19 7.28
N ASP A 24 -10.35 -11.97 8.01
CA ASP A 24 -10.54 -12.20 9.45
C ASP A 24 -10.18 -10.97 10.30
N ASP A 25 -9.40 -10.03 9.74
CA ASP A 25 -8.99 -8.79 10.40
C ASP A 25 -10.03 -7.66 10.26
N ARG A 26 -11.11 -7.90 9.51
CA ARG A 26 -12.18 -6.92 9.36
C ARG A 26 -12.94 -6.74 10.66
N ASP A 27 -13.25 -5.48 10.98
CA ASP A 27 -14.19 -5.12 12.04
C ASP A 27 -15.41 -4.46 11.40
N ASP A 28 -16.59 -5.03 11.63
CA ASP A 28 -17.86 -4.65 10.99
C ASP A 28 -17.73 -4.49 9.45
N GLY A 29 -16.99 -5.42 8.82
CA GLY A 29 -16.74 -5.44 7.37
C GLY A 29 -15.69 -4.45 6.85
N SER A 30 -15.06 -3.67 7.74
CA SER A 30 -14.13 -2.59 7.43
C SER A 30 -12.72 -2.84 7.98
N PHE A 31 -11.72 -2.18 7.38
CA PHE A 31 -10.35 -2.09 7.90
C PHE A 31 -10.07 -0.74 8.59
N GLY A 32 -11.11 0.04 8.89
CA GLY A 32 -10.98 1.36 9.51
C GLY A 32 -10.24 1.33 10.86
N ALA A 33 -10.50 0.32 11.69
CA ALA A 33 -9.77 0.11 12.94
C ALA A 33 -8.27 -0.12 12.68
N LYS A 34 -7.91 -0.86 11.64
CA LYS A 34 -6.51 -1.12 11.25
C LYS A 34 -5.78 0.12 10.76
N TRP A 35 -6.49 1.04 10.12
CA TRP A 35 -5.95 2.37 9.82
C TRP A 35 -5.71 3.19 11.09
N GLY A 36 -6.64 3.18 12.05
CA GLY A 36 -6.44 3.79 13.37
C GLY A 36 -5.19 3.24 14.06
N GLU A 37 -5.08 1.91 14.16
CA GLU A 37 -3.91 1.23 14.71
C GLU A 37 -2.60 1.61 13.98
N ALA A 38 -2.64 1.78 12.65
CA ALA A 38 -1.46 2.19 11.87
C ALA A 38 -0.95 3.58 12.29
N PHE A 39 -1.84 4.56 12.48
CA PHE A 39 -1.45 5.88 12.96
C PHE A 39 -1.02 5.85 14.44
N GLU A 40 -1.77 5.17 15.30
CA GLU A 40 -1.51 5.13 16.74
C GLU A 40 -0.18 4.42 17.09
N THR A 41 0.19 3.39 16.33
CA THR A 41 1.41 2.60 16.57
C THR A 41 2.65 3.14 15.84
N GLY A 42 2.52 4.25 15.13
CA GLY A 42 3.62 4.88 14.42
C GLY A 42 4.08 4.12 13.17
N LEU A 43 3.17 3.41 12.47
CA LEU A 43 3.51 2.62 11.28
C LEU A 43 4.08 3.53 10.18
N PHE A 44 3.44 4.67 9.92
CA PHE A 44 3.83 5.54 8.82
C PHE A 44 5.14 6.26 9.08
N GLU A 45 5.43 6.64 10.31
CA GLU A 45 6.71 7.23 10.71
C GLU A 45 7.86 6.25 10.45
N ARG A 46 7.65 4.96 10.70
CA ARG A 46 8.63 3.90 10.37
C ARG A 46 8.81 3.74 8.87
N LEU A 47 7.74 3.86 8.07
CA LEU A 47 7.79 3.76 6.62
C LEU A 47 8.44 5.00 5.98
N GLU A 48 8.11 6.21 6.45
CA GLU A 48 8.69 7.46 6.01
C GLU A 48 10.19 7.53 6.26
N ALA A 49 10.66 6.98 7.38
CA ALA A 49 12.08 6.91 7.69
C ALA A 49 12.90 6.11 6.66
N ILE A 50 12.26 5.24 5.86
CA ILE A 50 12.91 4.41 4.84
C ILE A 50 12.44 4.68 3.40
N ALA A 51 11.37 5.46 3.20
CA ALA A 51 10.78 5.74 1.89
C ALA A 51 11.76 6.43 0.92
N GLY A 52 12.79 7.10 1.47
CA GLY A 52 13.81 7.81 0.70
C GLY A 52 13.21 8.96 -0.11
N GLU A 53 13.90 9.33 -1.19
CA GLU A 53 13.40 10.36 -2.11
C GLU A 53 12.22 9.86 -2.94
N GLN A 54 11.25 10.76 -3.17
CA GLN A 54 10.13 10.53 -4.06
C GLN A 54 10.61 10.05 -5.44
N PHE A 55 10.05 8.94 -5.92
CA PHE A 55 10.47 8.31 -7.18
C PHE A 55 9.36 8.21 -8.23
N PHE A 56 8.11 8.52 -7.85
CA PHE A 56 7.03 8.88 -8.76
C PHE A 56 6.00 9.76 -8.03
N GLU A 57 5.02 10.30 -8.77
CA GLU A 57 4.07 11.32 -8.30
C GLU A 57 3.38 10.98 -6.96
N ASP A 58 3.09 9.70 -6.71
CA ASP A 58 2.33 9.27 -5.51
C ASP A 58 3.14 8.36 -4.56
N SER A 59 4.48 8.29 -4.70
CA SER A 59 5.27 7.39 -3.84
C SER A 59 5.27 7.78 -2.35
N GLY A 60 4.94 9.04 -2.03
CA GLY A 60 4.82 9.51 -0.65
C GLY A 60 3.45 9.25 -0.01
N ALA A 61 2.51 8.63 -0.71
CA ALA A 61 1.15 8.41 -0.20
C ALA A 61 1.07 7.23 0.78
N TYR A 62 0.19 7.35 1.78
CA TYR A 62 -0.27 6.22 2.58
C TYR A 62 -1.39 5.51 1.84
N ILE A 63 -1.25 4.20 1.67
CA ILE A 63 -2.05 3.45 0.70
C ILE A 63 -2.70 2.25 1.37
N GLY A 64 -3.99 2.10 1.07
CA GLY A 64 -4.73 0.85 1.24
C GLY A 64 -4.64 0.05 -0.06
N LEU A 65 -3.89 -1.04 -0.05
CA LEU A 65 -3.73 -1.91 -1.21
C LEU A 65 -4.60 -3.15 -1.05
N MET A 66 -5.50 -3.38 -2.01
CA MET A 66 -6.32 -4.58 -2.09
C MET A 66 -5.75 -5.52 -3.15
N ARG A 67 -5.47 -6.76 -2.77
CA ARG A 67 -5.09 -7.82 -3.71
C ARG A 67 -6.21 -8.85 -3.76
N HIS A 68 -6.76 -9.03 -4.96
CA HIS A 68 -7.78 -10.03 -5.27
C HIS A 68 -7.33 -10.75 -6.54
N LEU A 69 -6.90 -12.00 -6.39
CA LEU A 69 -6.44 -12.85 -7.48
C LEU A 69 -7.30 -14.12 -7.49
N ASP A 70 -7.68 -14.58 -8.68
CA ASP A 70 -8.49 -15.79 -8.82
C ASP A 70 -7.78 -17.00 -8.16
N GLY A 71 -8.47 -17.63 -7.21
CA GLY A 71 -7.96 -18.80 -6.48
C GLY A 71 -7.08 -18.49 -5.27
N GLU A 72 -6.82 -17.21 -4.98
CA GLU A 72 -6.06 -16.78 -3.80
C GLU A 72 -6.98 -16.10 -2.76
N PRO A 73 -6.68 -16.21 -1.46
CA PRO A 73 -7.38 -15.43 -0.44
C PRO A 73 -7.26 -13.93 -0.71
N PHE A 74 -8.29 -13.18 -0.33
CA PHE A 74 -8.25 -11.72 -0.35
C PHE A 74 -7.18 -11.22 0.63
N GLU A 75 -6.43 -10.20 0.20
CA GLU A 75 -5.51 -9.49 1.07
C GLU A 75 -5.83 -8.00 1.08
N TYR A 76 -5.79 -7.42 2.27
CA TYR A 76 -5.76 -5.98 2.47
C TYR A 76 -4.42 -5.58 3.06
N TRP A 77 -3.88 -4.45 2.61
CA TRP A 77 -2.59 -3.96 3.05
C TRP A 77 -2.68 -2.49 3.39
N ILE A 78 -1.95 -2.08 4.44
CA ILE A 78 -1.77 -0.66 4.80
C ILE A 78 -0.27 -0.38 4.79
N GLY A 79 0.16 0.57 3.97
CA GLY A 79 1.59 0.82 3.75
C GLY A 79 1.90 1.93 2.74
N MET A 80 3.11 1.90 2.19
CA MET A 80 3.62 2.90 1.22
C MET A 80 4.38 2.23 0.07
N PHE A 81 4.41 2.88 -1.09
CA PHE A 81 5.26 2.49 -2.20
C PHE A 81 6.70 2.98 -2.00
N MET A 82 7.66 2.11 -2.30
CA MET A 82 9.09 2.35 -2.15
C MET A 82 9.85 1.85 -3.38
N LYS A 83 11.08 2.36 -3.55
CA LYS A 83 11.96 1.89 -4.63
C LYS A 83 12.17 0.36 -4.52
N PRO A 84 12.40 -0.33 -5.64
CA PRO A 84 12.79 -1.74 -5.62
C PRO A 84 13.95 -1.98 -4.66
N ASP A 85 13.99 -3.17 -4.06
CA ASP A 85 15.03 -3.62 -3.13
C ASP A 85 15.17 -2.81 -1.82
N THR A 86 14.22 -1.91 -1.52
CA THR A 86 14.17 -1.25 -0.21
C THR A 86 14.09 -2.30 0.91
N ALA A 87 14.93 -2.15 1.92
CA ALA A 87 15.01 -3.07 3.06
C ALA A 87 13.71 -2.99 3.88
N VAL A 88 13.18 -4.16 4.24
CA VAL A 88 11.90 -4.28 4.94
C VAL A 88 12.15 -4.24 6.45
N PRO A 89 11.55 -3.29 7.20
CA PRO A 89 11.65 -3.25 8.64
C PRO A 89 11.06 -4.50 9.30
N GLU A 90 11.63 -4.90 10.44
CA GLU A 90 11.13 -6.05 11.21
C GLU A 90 9.63 -5.91 11.55
N GLY A 91 8.88 -6.99 11.38
CA GLY A 91 7.44 -7.03 11.64
C GLY A 91 6.57 -6.38 10.56
N LEU A 92 7.15 -6.00 9.42
CA LEU A 92 6.43 -5.61 8.21
C LEU A 92 6.65 -6.64 7.11
N ASP A 93 5.71 -6.67 6.18
CA ASP A 93 5.77 -7.48 4.97
C ASP A 93 5.92 -6.57 3.74
N TYR A 94 6.16 -7.19 2.58
CA TYR A 94 6.25 -6.47 1.32
C TYR A 94 5.63 -7.24 0.15
N HIS A 95 5.34 -6.51 -0.92
CA HIS A 95 5.00 -7.05 -2.22
C HIS A 95 5.68 -6.28 -3.33
N ASP A 96 6.31 -6.99 -4.27
CA ASP A 96 6.96 -6.37 -5.43
C ASP A 96 6.02 -6.32 -6.63
N PHE A 97 5.95 -5.15 -7.26
CA PHE A 97 5.20 -4.92 -8.49
C PHE A 97 6.18 -4.64 -9.64
N PRO A 98 6.00 -5.30 -10.80
CA PRO A 98 6.70 -4.89 -12.01
C PRO A 98 6.20 -3.51 -12.48
N ALA A 99 7.00 -2.84 -13.31
CA ALA A 99 6.56 -1.62 -13.96
C ALA A 99 5.29 -1.90 -14.79
N ALA A 100 4.26 -1.08 -14.61
CA ALA A 100 2.97 -1.29 -15.24
C ALA A 100 2.20 0.03 -15.42
N PRO A 101 1.34 0.12 -16.44
CA PRO A 101 0.36 1.19 -16.48
C PRO A 101 -0.74 0.96 -15.44
N ILE A 102 -1.15 2.02 -14.75
CA ILE A 102 -2.29 2.01 -13.83
C ILE A 102 -3.36 3.02 -14.27
N GLY A 103 -4.60 2.75 -13.91
CA GLY A 103 -5.71 3.70 -14.05
C GLY A 103 -5.93 4.43 -12.73
N VAL A 104 -6.08 5.75 -12.80
CA VAL A 104 -6.40 6.63 -11.66
C VAL A 104 -7.71 7.34 -11.96
N ALA A 105 -8.61 7.44 -10.98
CA ALA A 105 -9.97 7.94 -11.13
C ALA A 105 -10.42 8.78 -9.92
#